data_AF-A0A3N0YH21-F1
#
_entry.id   AF-A0A3N0YH21-F1
#
_cell.length_a   1.000
_cell.length_b   1.000
_cell.length_c   1.000
_cell.angle_alpha   90.00
_cell.angle_beta   90.00
_cell.angle_gamma   90.00
#
_symmetry.space_group_name_H-M   'P 1'
#
loop_
_entity.id
_entity.type
_entity.pdbx_description
1 polymer ?
#
loop_
_entity_poly.entity_id
_entity_poly.type
_entity_poly.pdbx_seq_one_letter_code
_entity_poly.pdbx_strand_id
1 'polypeptide(L)'
;MASNKFQIVVQGEASETDSDDEVYITSAPPVHALSSSSSGMKVAGEAPETDSEDEEERARRLASESQQQMLRKDLPPLIVIRNTPATVCGQEDSLSPVSRPDSGRFNTLLQQKLQESNARLCTDVNQSLKQVYQNAARDIRQATTHLNNSQTSIINASHSIRLILEDLKSVSEKIDIITSCHLLPDITMPNPVSGQS
;
A
#
# COMPACT_ATOMS: atom_id res chain seq x y z
N MET A 1 37.90 -14.65 -43.69
CA MET A 1 38.13 -13.42 -42.90
C MET A 1 36.79 -12.86 -42.45
N ALA A 2 36.78 -11.82 -41.60
CA ALA A 2 35.64 -11.48 -40.75
C ALA A 2 34.37 -11.03 -41.52
N SER A 3 33.21 -11.26 -40.89
CA SER A 3 31.92 -10.72 -41.31
C SER A 3 31.75 -9.32 -40.72
N ASN A 4 31.58 -8.31 -41.59
CA ASN A 4 31.27 -6.95 -41.16
C ASN A 4 29.79 -6.88 -40.74
N LYS A 5 29.52 -6.97 -39.44
CA LYS A 5 28.23 -6.55 -38.88
C LYS A 5 28.09 -5.04 -39.02
N PHE A 6 27.03 -4.58 -39.67
CA PHE A 6 26.69 -3.17 -39.71
C PHE A 6 26.04 -2.76 -38.39
N GLN A 7 26.71 -1.91 -37.61
CA GLN A 7 26.14 -1.33 -36.40
C GLN A 7 25.10 -0.27 -36.81
N ILE A 8 23.81 -0.57 -36.61
CA ILE A 8 22.76 0.44 -36.72
C ILE A 8 22.79 1.25 -35.43
N VAL A 9 23.04 2.55 -35.54
CA VAL A 9 23.03 3.50 -34.41
C VAL A 9 21.93 4.52 -34.67
N VAL A 10 20.92 4.55 -33.80
CA VAL A 10 19.85 5.55 -33.84
C VAL A 10 20.36 6.81 -33.14
N GLN A 11 20.32 7.95 -33.82
CA GLN A 11 20.84 9.21 -33.28
C GLN A 11 19.88 9.78 -32.22
N GLY A 12 20.14 9.46 -30.96
CA GLY A 12 19.37 9.94 -29.80
C GLY A 12 19.28 8.95 -28.65
N GLU A 13 19.57 7.67 -28.88
CA GLU A 13 19.54 6.63 -27.84
C GLU A 13 20.90 6.52 -27.14
N ALA A 14 20.88 6.37 -25.82
CA ALA A 14 22.07 6.14 -25.01
C ALA A 14 22.30 4.65 -24.81
N SER A 15 23.54 4.18 -24.97
CA SER A 15 23.88 2.77 -24.76
C SER A 15 23.78 2.39 -23.28
N GLU A 16 22.72 1.66 -22.91
CA GLU A 16 22.62 1.05 -21.59
C GLU A 16 23.78 0.05 -21.38
N THR A 17 24.38 0.10 -20.19
CA THR A 17 25.41 -0.85 -19.75
C THR A 17 24.88 -1.56 -18.52
N ASP A 18 24.24 -2.71 -18.74
CA ASP A 18 23.73 -3.60 -17.70
C ASP A 18 24.89 -4.29 -16.96
N SER A 19 24.88 -4.23 -15.62
CA SER A 19 25.96 -4.72 -14.76
C SER A 19 25.57 -4.79 -13.27
N ASP A 20 24.37 -5.30 -12.93
CA ASP A 20 24.05 -5.66 -11.54
C ASP A 20 24.48 -7.10 -11.22
N ASP A 21 25.28 -7.28 -10.16
CA ASP A 21 25.81 -8.57 -9.69
C ASP A 21 25.43 -8.77 -8.21
N GLU A 22 24.15 -9.08 -7.95
CA GLU A 22 23.62 -9.27 -6.60
C GLU A 22 23.71 -10.73 -6.11
N VAL A 23 24.48 -10.96 -5.04
CA VAL A 23 24.76 -12.29 -4.50
C VAL A 23 23.59 -12.79 -3.63
N TYR A 24 22.83 -13.74 -4.16
CA TYR A 24 21.65 -14.31 -3.51
C TYR A 24 22.01 -15.26 -2.34
N ILE A 25 21.54 -14.96 -1.12
CA ILE A 25 21.68 -15.85 0.05
C ILE A 25 20.29 -16.21 0.62
N THR A 26 19.91 -17.46 0.37
CA THR A 26 18.76 -18.22 0.92
C THR A 26 18.75 -18.13 2.46
N SER A 27 17.62 -18.00 3.19
CA SER A 27 16.61 -19.06 3.33
C SER A 27 15.38 -18.65 4.16
N ALA A 28 14.27 -19.37 3.96
CA ALA A 28 13.08 -19.48 4.83
C ALA A 28 12.37 -20.82 4.47
N PRO A 29 11.23 -21.26 5.07
CA PRO A 29 10.45 -20.73 6.19
C PRO A 29 10.17 -21.85 7.26
N PRO A 30 8.92 -22.12 7.70
CA PRO A 30 8.15 -21.52 8.80
C PRO A 30 8.19 -22.45 10.06
N VAL A 31 7.23 -22.67 10.98
CA VAL A 31 5.80 -22.32 11.20
C VAL A 31 5.50 -22.41 12.71
N HIS A 32 4.50 -21.66 13.21
CA HIS A 32 3.31 -22.21 13.90
C HIS A 32 2.25 -21.11 14.13
N ALA A 33 0.99 -21.51 14.40
CA ALA A 33 -0.17 -20.63 14.52
C ALA A 33 -0.81 -20.69 15.93
N LEU A 34 -2.00 -20.08 16.08
CA LEU A 34 -2.86 -19.96 17.28
C LEU A 34 -2.47 -18.79 18.24
N SER A 35 -3.39 -18.10 18.94
CA SER A 35 -4.85 -17.91 18.76
C SER A 35 -5.40 -16.82 19.72
N SER A 36 -6.59 -16.30 19.38
CA SER A 36 -7.64 -15.81 20.32
C SER A 36 -7.54 -14.43 21.04
N SER A 37 -8.69 -13.73 20.94
CA SER A 37 -9.36 -12.96 22.02
C SER A 37 -8.88 -11.56 22.44
N SER A 38 -9.47 -10.55 21.78
CA SER A 38 -10.31 -9.49 22.39
C SER A 38 -9.92 -8.87 23.75
N SER A 39 -9.56 -7.59 23.73
CA SER A 39 -10.15 -6.60 24.65
C SER A 39 -10.18 -5.21 23.99
N GLY A 40 -11.27 -4.46 24.14
CA GLY A 40 -11.45 -3.15 23.55
C GLY A 40 -10.81 -2.05 24.41
N MET A 41 -9.58 -1.65 24.09
CA MET A 41 -8.89 -0.57 24.81
C MET A 41 -9.35 0.80 24.27
N LYS A 42 -10.04 1.61 25.10
CA LYS A 42 -10.28 3.02 24.78
C LYS A 42 -8.95 3.79 24.80
N VAL A 43 -8.62 4.48 23.72
CA VAL A 43 -7.43 5.33 23.62
C VAL A 43 -7.80 6.76 23.99
N ALA A 44 -7.09 7.37 24.94
CA ALA A 44 -7.20 8.79 25.23
C ALA A 44 -6.45 9.60 24.16
N GLY A 45 -7.12 9.92 23.05
CA GLY A 45 -6.50 10.61 21.91
C GLY A 45 -7.44 11.09 20.80
N GLU A 46 -8.75 11.11 21.04
CA GLU A 46 -9.72 11.67 20.08
C GLU A 46 -9.68 13.21 20.15
N ALA A 47 -9.47 13.85 19.01
CA ALA A 47 -9.51 15.31 18.88
C ALA A 47 -10.97 15.81 18.84
N PRO A 48 -11.27 17.02 19.35
CA PRO A 48 -12.64 17.53 19.36
C PRO A 48 -13.16 17.78 17.93
N GLU A 49 -14.40 17.38 17.69
CA GLU A 49 -15.12 17.74 16.46
C GLU A 49 -15.47 19.24 16.48
N THR A 50 -15.29 19.92 15.35
CA THR A 50 -15.65 21.33 15.18
C THR A 50 -17.06 21.43 14.60
N ASP A 51 -18.02 21.88 15.41
CA ASP A 51 -19.34 22.30 14.94
C ASP A 51 -19.23 23.63 14.17
N SER A 52 -19.71 23.65 12.92
CA SER A 52 -19.73 24.85 12.07
C SER A 52 -20.79 24.79 10.95
N GLU A 53 -21.97 24.19 11.21
CA GLU A 53 -22.97 23.94 10.15
C GLU A 53 -23.52 25.23 9.47
N ASP A 54 -23.50 26.37 10.18
CA ASP A 54 -24.08 27.65 9.75
C ASP A 54 -23.34 28.40 8.61
N GLU A 55 -22.02 28.20 8.43
CA GLU A 55 -21.28 28.87 7.34
C GLU A 55 -21.51 28.20 5.98
N GLU A 56 -21.62 26.87 5.94
CA GLU A 56 -21.65 26.13 4.68
C GLU A 56 -22.92 26.40 3.88
N GLU A 57 -24.07 26.60 4.52
CA GLU A 57 -25.31 26.88 3.79
C GLU A 57 -25.30 28.26 3.12
N ARG A 58 -24.68 29.27 3.74
CA ARG A 58 -24.52 30.61 3.13
C ARG A 58 -23.61 30.55 1.91
N ALA A 59 -22.49 29.83 2.00
CA ALA A 59 -21.59 29.63 0.86
C ALA A 59 -22.28 28.90 -0.30
N ARG A 60 -23.02 27.82 -0.02
CA ARG A 60 -23.77 27.04 -1.01
C ARG A 60 -24.85 27.86 -1.73
N ARG A 61 -25.57 28.74 -1.02
CA ARG A 61 -26.60 29.62 -1.62
C ARG A 61 -25.99 30.63 -2.61
N LEU A 62 -24.94 31.36 -2.22
CA LEU A 62 -24.27 32.36 -3.07
C LEU A 62 -23.60 31.72 -4.31
N ALA A 63 -23.01 30.54 -4.15
CA ALA A 63 -22.44 29.78 -5.27
C ALA A 63 -23.50 29.35 -6.29
N SER A 64 -24.68 28.91 -5.83
CA SER A 64 -25.77 28.44 -6.69
C SER A 64 -26.36 29.56 -7.55
N GLU A 65 -26.64 30.74 -6.96
CA GLU A 65 -27.16 31.90 -7.70
C GLU A 65 -26.18 32.37 -8.78
N SER A 66 -24.88 32.41 -8.45
CA SER A 66 -23.81 32.81 -9.36
C SER A 66 -23.68 31.86 -10.56
N GLN A 67 -23.65 30.54 -10.32
CA GLN A 67 -23.53 29.54 -11.38
C GLN A 67 -24.78 29.49 -12.28
N GLN A 68 -25.98 29.65 -11.71
CA GLN A 68 -27.23 29.65 -12.48
C GLN A 68 -27.34 30.84 -13.45
N GLN A 69 -26.75 32.00 -13.13
CA GLN A 69 -26.74 33.15 -14.04
C GLN A 69 -25.73 33.00 -15.18
N MET A 70 -24.59 32.34 -14.96
CA MET A 70 -23.60 32.08 -16.00
C MET A 70 -24.06 31.01 -17.00
N LEU A 71 -24.68 29.92 -16.52
CA LEU A 71 -25.08 28.78 -17.36
C LEU A 71 -26.23 29.06 -18.35
N ARG A 72 -26.87 30.23 -18.32
CA ARG A 72 -28.07 30.54 -19.11
C ARG A 72 -27.88 31.45 -20.33
N LYS A 73 -26.67 31.90 -20.65
CA LYS A 73 -26.46 32.90 -21.73
C LYS A 73 -25.92 32.34 -23.05
N ASP A 74 -25.04 31.33 -23.00
CA ASP A 74 -24.28 30.88 -24.19
C ASP A 74 -24.54 29.44 -24.65
N LEU A 75 -25.53 28.74 -24.07
CA LEU A 75 -25.91 27.40 -24.52
C LEU A 75 -27.06 27.45 -25.54
N PRO A 76 -26.92 26.86 -26.75
CA PRO A 76 -28.03 26.69 -27.67
C PRO A 76 -29.09 25.75 -27.07
N PRO A 77 -30.39 25.93 -27.38
CA PRO A 77 -31.46 25.21 -26.72
C PRO A 77 -31.41 23.69 -26.97
N LEU A 78 -31.44 22.90 -25.89
CA LEU A 78 -31.50 21.45 -25.93
C LEU A 78 -32.81 20.96 -26.58
N ILE A 79 -32.70 20.42 -27.80
CA ILE A 79 -33.82 19.81 -28.52
C ILE A 79 -34.10 18.42 -27.92
N VAL A 80 -35.06 18.35 -27.00
CA VAL A 80 -35.50 17.09 -26.39
C VAL A 80 -36.46 16.36 -27.32
N ILE A 81 -35.93 15.48 -28.18
CA ILE A 81 -36.74 14.58 -29.00
C ILE A 81 -37.41 13.56 -28.08
N ARG A 82 -38.68 13.81 -27.74
CA ARG A 82 -39.51 12.88 -26.97
C ARG A 82 -40.17 11.88 -27.92
N ASN A 83 -39.64 10.65 -27.98
CA ASN A 83 -40.37 9.53 -28.54
C ASN A 83 -41.56 9.17 -27.63
N THR A 84 -42.68 9.87 -27.78
CA THR A 84 -43.97 9.49 -27.20
C THR A 84 -44.64 8.47 -28.13
N PRO A 85 -44.76 7.18 -27.76
CA PRO A 85 -45.58 6.25 -28.52
C PRO A 85 -47.05 6.61 -28.32
N ALA A 86 -47.58 7.42 -29.23
CA ALA A 86 -49.02 7.55 -29.39
C ALA A 86 -49.58 6.20 -29.88
N THR A 87 -50.67 5.79 -29.24
CA THR A 87 -51.43 4.54 -29.35
C THR A 87 -51.35 3.76 -30.68
N VAL A 88 -51.17 2.45 -30.54
CA VAL A 88 -51.23 1.40 -31.58
C VAL A 88 -52.36 1.58 -32.61
N CYS A 89 -52.02 1.52 -33.90
CA CYS A 89 -52.87 1.01 -34.98
C CYS A 89 -52.01 0.64 -36.21
N GLY A 90 -52.25 -0.51 -36.86
CA GLY A 90 -51.34 -1.12 -37.87
C GLY A 90 -50.24 -1.95 -37.19
N GLN A 91 -49.97 -3.24 -37.47
CA GLN A 91 -50.02 -4.01 -38.74
C GLN A 91 -49.06 -3.35 -39.78
N GLU A 92 -47.96 -3.97 -40.24
CA GLU A 92 -47.62 -5.40 -40.39
C GLU A 92 -46.15 -5.76 -40.04
N ASP A 93 -45.75 -6.99 -40.37
CA ASP A 93 -44.39 -7.56 -40.28
C ASP A 93 -43.26 -6.62 -40.73
N SER A 94 -42.14 -6.61 -39.99
CA SER A 94 -40.94 -7.34 -40.44
C SER A 94 -39.77 -7.26 -39.46
N LEU A 95 -39.28 -8.43 -39.06
CA LEU A 95 -37.88 -8.81 -38.77
C LEU A 95 -36.89 -7.85 -38.06
N SER A 96 -36.19 -8.48 -37.10
CA SER A 96 -34.78 -8.30 -36.70
C SER A 96 -34.46 -7.46 -35.44
N PRO A 97 -33.36 -7.78 -34.72
CA PRO A 97 -33.16 -7.36 -33.33
C PRO A 97 -32.14 -6.22 -33.12
N VAL A 98 -32.24 -5.57 -31.96
CA VAL A 98 -31.19 -4.86 -31.19
C VAL A 98 -30.04 -4.31 -32.05
N SER A 99 -30.17 -3.06 -32.48
CA SER A 99 -29.09 -2.32 -33.15
C SER A 99 -27.90 -2.10 -32.22
N ARG A 100 -26.92 -3.00 -32.34
CA ARG A 100 -25.52 -2.77 -31.92
C ARG A 100 -25.08 -1.39 -32.43
N PRO A 101 -24.35 -0.57 -31.64
CA PRO A 101 -24.02 0.81 -32.04
C PRO A 101 -23.23 0.81 -33.36
N ASP A 102 -23.93 1.25 -34.41
CA ASP A 102 -23.59 1.19 -35.82
C ASP A 102 -22.08 1.28 -36.15
N SER A 103 -21.54 0.13 -36.60
CA SER A 103 -20.15 -0.03 -37.03
C SER A 103 -19.81 0.69 -38.35
N GLY A 104 -20.79 1.25 -39.05
CA GLY A 104 -20.60 2.00 -40.30
C GLY A 104 -20.21 3.47 -40.11
N ARG A 105 -20.32 4.05 -38.91
CA ARG A 105 -20.19 5.51 -38.68
C ARG A 105 -18.75 6.05 -38.67
N PHE A 106 -17.80 5.30 -39.22
CA PHE A 106 -16.41 5.73 -39.41
C PHE A 106 -16.21 6.13 -40.88
N ASN A 107 -16.68 7.33 -41.23
CA ASN A 107 -16.71 7.84 -42.61
C ASN A 107 -15.31 8.08 -43.21
N THR A 108 -14.24 7.93 -42.42
CA THR A 108 -12.85 7.98 -42.90
C THR A 108 -11.99 6.93 -42.19
N LEU A 109 -10.96 6.44 -42.90
CA LEU A 109 -9.91 5.57 -42.33
C LEU A 109 -9.19 6.23 -41.13
N LEU A 110 -9.07 7.57 -41.14
CA LEU A 110 -8.51 8.33 -40.02
C LEU A 110 -9.36 8.18 -38.75
N GLN A 111 -10.69 8.34 -38.87
CA GLN A 111 -11.62 8.20 -37.74
C GLN A 111 -11.60 6.76 -37.19
N GLN A 112 -11.52 5.74 -38.06
CA GLN A 112 -11.34 4.34 -37.66
C GLN A 112 -10.01 4.12 -36.92
N LYS A 113 -8.89 4.63 -37.46
CA LYS A 113 -7.56 4.49 -36.83
C LYS A 113 -7.44 5.24 -35.51
N LEU A 114 -8.06 6.41 -35.39
CA LEU A 114 -8.08 7.19 -34.15
C LEU A 114 -8.89 6.46 -33.07
N GLN A 115 -10.03 5.85 -33.43
CA GLN A 115 -10.82 5.02 -32.52
C GLN A 115 -10.07 3.74 -32.08
N GLU A 116 -9.38 3.07 -33.02
CA GLU A 116 -8.56 1.89 -32.73
C GLU A 116 -7.40 2.24 -31.77
N SER A 117 -6.69 3.33 -32.06
CA SER A 117 -5.56 3.82 -31.24
C SER A 117 -6.02 4.25 -29.84
N ASN A 118 -7.13 4.99 -29.75
CA ASN A 118 -7.70 5.42 -28.47
C ASN A 118 -8.15 4.23 -27.61
N ALA A 119 -8.77 3.21 -28.20
CA ALA A 119 -9.19 2.00 -27.49
C ALA A 119 -7.99 1.16 -26.98
N ARG A 120 -6.92 1.05 -27.78
CA ARG A 120 -5.64 0.44 -27.37
C ARG A 120 -5.04 1.22 -26.20
N LEU A 121 -4.77 2.51 -26.38
CA LEU A 121 -4.19 3.39 -25.36
C LEU A 121 -4.99 3.38 -24.05
N CYS A 122 -6.32 3.40 -24.11
CA CYS A 122 -7.19 3.29 -22.94
C CYS A 122 -6.99 1.94 -22.21
N THR A 123 -6.86 0.85 -22.95
CA THR A 123 -6.57 -0.49 -22.39
C THR A 123 -5.19 -0.53 -21.74
N ASP A 124 -4.16 -0.02 -22.44
CA ASP A 124 -2.77 -0.03 -22.01
C ASP A 124 -2.57 0.83 -20.73
N VAL A 125 -3.18 2.02 -20.68
CA VAL A 125 -3.16 2.91 -19.50
C VAL A 125 -3.88 2.26 -18.32
N ASN A 126 -5.07 1.66 -18.54
CA ASN A 126 -5.78 0.96 -17.47
C ASN A 126 -5.00 -0.25 -16.94
N GLN A 127 -4.33 -1.00 -17.83
CA GLN A 127 -3.49 -2.15 -17.43
C GLN A 127 -2.26 -1.70 -16.64
N SER A 128 -1.54 -0.67 -17.11
CA SER A 128 -0.39 -0.09 -16.42
C SER A 128 -0.77 0.43 -15.03
N LEU A 129 -1.82 1.25 -14.96
CA LEU A 129 -2.32 1.81 -13.69
C LEU A 129 -2.73 0.70 -12.70
N LYS A 130 -3.45 -0.31 -13.18
CA LYS A 130 -3.82 -1.49 -12.39
C LYS A 130 -2.59 -2.25 -11.88
N GLN A 131 -1.58 -2.46 -12.72
CA GLN A 131 -0.35 -3.14 -12.33
C GLN A 131 0.42 -2.37 -11.26
N VAL A 132 0.56 -1.05 -11.40
CA VAL A 132 1.20 -0.19 -10.38
C VAL A 132 0.47 -0.27 -9.04
N TYR A 133 -0.86 -0.11 -9.01
CA TYR A 133 -1.62 -0.22 -7.77
C TYR A 133 -1.61 -1.65 -7.18
N GLN A 134 -1.63 -2.70 -8.01
CA GLN A 134 -1.57 -4.08 -7.53
C GLN A 134 -0.21 -4.44 -6.92
N ASN A 135 0.88 -3.94 -7.52
CA ASN A 135 2.24 -4.05 -6.96
C ASN A 135 2.35 -3.27 -5.65
N ALA A 136 2.06 -1.97 -5.65
CA ALA A 136 2.13 -1.15 -4.43
C ALA A 136 1.29 -1.74 -3.29
N ALA A 137 0.07 -2.24 -3.56
CA ALA A 137 -0.75 -2.89 -2.56
C ALA A 137 -0.18 -4.24 -2.07
N ARG A 138 0.51 -5.01 -2.91
CA ARG A 138 1.25 -6.23 -2.50
C ARG A 138 2.42 -5.87 -1.61
N ASP A 139 3.19 -4.87 -2.01
CA ASP A 139 4.45 -4.49 -1.36
C ASP A 139 4.16 -3.84 0.02
N ILE A 140 3.07 -3.07 0.14
CA ILE A 140 2.51 -2.64 1.43
C ILE A 140 2.14 -3.84 2.31
N ARG A 141 1.42 -4.85 1.81
CA ARG A 141 1.08 -6.05 2.59
C ARG A 141 2.31 -6.84 3.04
N GLN A 142 3.35 -6.92 2.20
CA GLN A 142 4.63 -7.50 2.57
C GLN A 142 5.29 -6.70 3.69
N ALA A 143 5.41 -5.38 3.56
CA ALA A 143 5.95 -4.50 4.60
C ALA A 143 5.18 -4.63 5.93
N THR A 144 3.85 -4.63 5.91
CA THR A 144 3.02 -4.88 7.11
C THR A 144 3.32 -6.24 7.75
N THR A 145 3.54 -7.28 6.94
CA THR A 145 3.89 -8.61 7.43
C THR A 145 5.29 -8.63 8.08
N HIS A 146 6.28 -7.98 7.47
CA HIS A 146 7.62 -7.84 8.05
C HIS A 146 7.59 -7.03 9.36
N LEU A 147 6.79 -5.96 9.45
CA LEU A 147 6.63 -5.19 10.67
C LEU A 147 5.97 -6.00 11.80
N ASN A 148 4.94 -6.80 11.51
CA ASN A 148 4.29 -7.69 12.49
C ASN A 148 5.25 -8.78 13.01
N ASN A 149 6.04 -9.38 12.11
CA ASN A 149 7.08 -10.36 12.46
C ASN A 149 8.18 -9.72 13.32
N SER A 150 8.57 -8.48 13.02
CA SER A 150 9.52 -7.68 13.81
C SER A 150 8.96 -7.37 15.21
N GLN A 151 7.72 -6.88 15.29
CA GLN A 151 7.03 -6.61 16.56
C GLN A 151 6.97 -7.87 17.45
N THR A 152 6.60 -9.02 16.88
CA THR A 152 6.59 -10.30 17.58
C THR A 152 7.98 -10.67 18.11
N SER A 153 9.03 -10.46 17.31
CA SER A 153 10.42 -10.70 17.70
C SER A 153 10.88 -9.78 18.82
N ILE A 154 10.50 -8.49 18.78
CA ILE A 154 10.80 -7.50 19.81
C ILE A 154 10.09 -7.84 21.13
N ILE A 155 8.83 -8.29 21.09
CA ILE A 155 8.08 -8.73 22.27
C ILE A 155 8.78 -9.95 22.91
N ASN A 156 9.18 -10.93 22.11
CA ASN A 156 9.88 -12.12 22.59
C ASN A 156 11.25 -11.79 23.19
N ALA A 157 12.05 -10.94 22.53
CA ALA A 157 13.33 -10.47 23.06
C ALA A 157 13.14 -9.69 24.39
N SER A 158 12.16 -8.80 24.44
CA SER A 158 11.80 -8.05 25.66
C SER A 158 11.35 -8.96 26.80
N HIS A 159 10.68 -10.08 26.48
CA HIS A 159 10.31 -11.09 27.45
C HIS A 159 11.54 -11.82 28.02
N SER A 160 12.45 -12.28 27.15
CA SER A 160 13.67 -12.96 27.57
C SER A 160 14.59 -12.06 28.40
N ILE A 161 14.74 -10.79 28.02
CA ILE A 161 15.52 -9.80 28.80
C ILE A 161 14.93 -9.63 30.21
N ARG A 162 13.59 -9.59 30.35
CA ARG A 162 12.94 -9.47 31.67
C ARG A 162 13.24 -10.67 32.56
N LEU A 163 13.15 -11.90 32.03
CA LEU A 163 13.49 -13.12 32.78
C LEU A 163 14.95 -13.09 33.23
N ILE A 164 15.89 -12.78 32.32
CA ILE A 164 17.32 -12.69 32.64
C ILE A 164 17.60 -11.65 33.74
N LEU A 165 16.90 -10.51 33.73
CA LEU A 165 17.03 -9.49 34.77
C LEU A 165 16.46 -9.94 36.13
N GLU A 166 15.39 -10.74 36.13
CA GLU A 166 14.78 -11.29 37.34
C GLU A 166 15.64 -12.42 37.94
N ASP A 167 16.18 -13.30 37.09
CA ASP A 167 17.17 -14.31 37.47
C ASP A 167 18.45 -13.67 38.03
N LEU A 168 19.01 -12.65 37.36
CA LEU A 168 20.18 -11.91 37.84
C LEU A 168 19.92 -11.21 39.17
N LYS A 169 18.72 -10.64 39.37
CA LYS A 169 18.32 -10.05 40.65
C LYS A 169 18.25 -11.12 41.75
N SER A 170 17.66 -12.28 41.47
CA SER A 170 17.58 -13.42 42.39
C SER A 170 18.98 -13.92 42.78
N VAL A 171 19.89 -14.08 41.80
CA VAL A 171 21.30 -14.44 42.04
C VAL A 171 22.00 -13.38 42.88
N SER A 172 21.80 -12.09 42.60
CA SER A 172 22.37 -10.99 43.39
C SER A 172 21.88 -11.01 44.85
N GLU A 173 20.61 -11.31 45.09
CA GLU A 173 20.04 -11.47 46.44
C GLU A 173 20.67 -12.67 47.17
N LYS A 174 20.88 -13.80 46.48
CA LYS A 174 21.53 -14.97 47.11
C LYS A 174 23.01 -14.72 47.42
N ILE A 175 23.73 -13.98 46.57
CA ILE A 175 25.10 -13.55 46.85
C ILE A 175 25.12 -12.62 48.07
N ASP A 176 24.25 -11.61 48.12
CA ASP A 176 24.15 -10.66 49.24
C ASP A 176 23.87 -11.38 50.57
N ILE A 177 22.94 -12.35 50.60
CA ILE A 177 22.67 -13.20 51.76
C ILE A 177 23.92 -14.00 52.19
N ILE A 178 24.66 -14.59 51.25
CA ILE A 178 25.87 -15.39 51.57
C ILE A 178 26.96 -14.49 52.17
N THR A 179 27.15 -13.29 51.62
CA THR A 179 28.18 -12.35 52.10
C THR A 179 27.79 -11.67 53.41
N SER A 180 26.54 -11.21 53.57
CA SER A 180 26.11 -10.46 54.76
C SER A 180 25.98 -11.35 55.99
N CYS A 181 25.49 -12.59 55.84
CA CYS A 181 25.34 -13.54 56.94
C CYS A 181 26.66 -14.23 57.36
N HIS A 182 27.80 -13.90 56.74
CA HIS A 182 29.12 -14.50 57.03
C HIS A 182 29.10 -16.05 56.99
N LEU A 183 28.36 -16.63 56.03
CA LEU A 183 28.26 -18.10 55.86
C LEU A 183 29.54 -18.74 55.29
N LEU A 184 30.52 -17.93 54.89
CA LEU A 184 31.82 -18.35 54.38
C LEU A 184 32.87 -18.21 55.50
N PRO A 185 33.67 -19.24 55.79
CA PRO A 185 34.72 -19.16 56.81
C PRO A 185 35.92 -18.33 56.31
N ASP A 186 36.45 -17.46 57.17
CA ASP A 186 37.70 -16.74 56.90
C ASP A 186 38.90 -17.69 56.81
N ILE A 187 39.40 -17.92 55.59
CA ILE A 187 40.58 -18.76 55.35
C ILE A 187 41.84 -17.91 55.51
N THR A 188 42.28 -17.70 56.75
CA THR A 188 43.57 -17.05 57.05
C THR A 188 44.74 -17.93 56.62
N MET A 189 45.16 -17.80 55.36
CA MET A 189 46.41 -18.38 54.85
C MET A 189 47.58 -17.81 55.67
N PRO A 190 48.42 -18.66 56.32
CA PRO A 190 49.54 -18.17 57.09
C PRO A 190 50.56 -17.53 56.15
N ASN A 191 50.74 -16.21 56.27
CA ASN A 191 51.76 -15.46 55.54
C ASN A 191 53.14 -16.08 55.84
N PRO A 192 53.90 -16.59 54.84
CA PRO A 192 55.21 -17.16 55.07
C PRO A 192 56.17 -16.07 55.53
N VAL A 193 56.38 -15.99 56.85
CA VAL A 193 57.35 -15.10 57.49
C VAL A 193 58.74 -15.38 56.91
N SER A 194 59.19 -14.49 56.02
CA SER A 194 60.51 -14.54 55.42
C SER A 194 61.55 -14.34 56.52
N GLY A 195 62.17 -15.44 56.95
CA GLY A 195 63.05 -15.47 58.11
C GLY A 195 64.24 -14.53 57.94
N GLN A 196 64.29 -13.49 58.78
CA GLN A 196 65.50 -12.69 58.99
C GLN A 196 66.34 -13.32 60.11
N SER A 197 67.37 -14.08 59.74
CA SER A 197 68.59 -14.32 60.54
C SER A 197 69.61 -15.12 59.72
#